data_AF-A0A3M5IMQ1-F1
#
_entry.id   AF-A0A3M5IMQ1-F1
#
_cell.length_a   1.000
_cell.length_b   1.000
_cell.length_c   1.000
_cell.angle_alpha   90.00
_cell.angle_beta   90.00
_cell.angle_gamma   90.00
#
_symmetry.space_group_name_H-M   'P 1'
#
loop_
_entity.id
_entity.type
_entity.pdbx_description
1 polymer ?
#
loop_
_entity_poly.entity_id
_entity_poly.type
_entity_poly.pdbx_seq_one_letter_code
_entity_poly.pdbx_strand_id
1 'polypeptide(L)'
;MRIVFNEYFLLSVDLSVSNVTIFEININLTMNTKADTLFHLIAAHNGFSPSTEKVFKELMKFLDSDGMININFYHKKHISSEAGVATHTVNNVILKLKKAGFLKSIDTGCFKPSKSLFVNDYFDGLYARTGWKNLNYEIKINSNTGLMQVIGAV
;
A
#
# COMPACT_ATOMS: atom_id res chain seq x y z
N MET A 1 2.08 -7.19 -26.35
CA MET A 1 3.24 -6.34 -26.03
C MET A 1 3.90 -6.93 -24.79
N ARG A 2 5.18 -7.31 -24.87
CA ARG A 2 5.90 -8.01 -23.79
C ARG A 2 6.85 -7.01 -23.14
N ILE A 3 6.59 -6.63 -21.89
CA ILE A 3 7.50 -5.79 -21.10
C ILE A 3 8.25 -6.74 -20.17
N VAL A 4 9.56 -6.82 -20.35
CA VAL A 4 10.47 -7.65 -19.53
C VAL A 4 11.18 -6.74 -18.55
N PHE A 5 11.07 -7.02 -17.25
CA PHE A 5 11.92 -6.42 -16.22
C PHE A 5 12.83 -7.50 -15.61
N ASN A 6 14.03 -7.07 -15.22
CA ASN A 6 15.24 -7.88 -15.05
C ASN A 6 15.13 -9.00 -13.98
N GLU A 7 15.67 -10.16 -14.34
CA GLU A 7 16.05 -11.41 -13.61
C GLU A 7 15.21 -12.06 -12.49
N TYR A 8 14.12 -11.47 -11.97
CA TYR A 8 13.26 -12.16 -10.97
C TYR A 8 11.74 -12.01 -11.19
N PHE A 9 11.32 -11.50 -12.35
CA PHE A 9 9.92 -11.20 -12.63
C PHE A 9 9.35 -12.15 -13.70
N LEU A 10 8.45 -13.04 -13.29
CA LEU A 10 7.55 -13.73 -14.21
C LEU A 10 6.17 -13.06 -14.13
N LEU A 11 5.79 -12.38 -15.20
CA LEU A 11 4.47 -11.77 -15.40
C LEU A 11 3.69 -12.66 -16.38
N SER A 12 2.67 -13.36 -15.90
CA SER A 12 1.68 -14.01 -16.76
C SER A 12 0.55 -13.02 -17.05
N VAL A 13 0.33 -12.72 -18.33
CA VAL A 13 -0.78 -11.88 -18.78
C VAL A 13 -1.81 -12.79 -19.40
N ASP A 14 -2.94 -12.99 -18.72
CA ASP A 14 -4.09 -13.71 -19.27
C ASP A 14 -5.11 -12.69 -19.81
N LEU A 15 -5.25 -12.63 -21.13
CA LEU A 15 -6.20 -11.77 -21.81
C LEU A 15 -7.54 -12.51 -21.92
N SER A 16 -8.40 -12.39 -20.90
CA SER A 16 -9.77 -12.89 -21.02
C SER A 16 -10.72 -11.84 -21.60
N VAL A 17 -11.64 -12.31 -22.44
CA VAL A 17 -12.60 -11.52 -23.22
C VAL A 17 -13.73 -11.02 -22.31
N SER A 18 -13.42 -10.03 -21.46
CA SER A 18 -14.41 -9.25 -20.72
C SER A 18 -13.73 -8.12 -19.96
N ASN A 19 -13.58 -6.93 -20.57
CA ASN A 19 -13.30 -5.58 -20.00
C ASN A 19 -12.51 -5.43 -18.68
N VAL A 20 -11.68 -6.39 -18.29
CA VAL A 20 -10.93 -6.42 -17.04
C VAL A 20 -9.60 -7.07 -17.34
N THR A 21 -8.53 -6.27 -17.36
CA THR A 21 -7.17 -6.80 -17.41
C THR A 21 -6.76 -7.17 -16.00
N ILE A 22 -6.64 -8.47 -15.72
CA ILE A 22 -6.12 -8.99 -14.45
C ILE A 22 -4.63 -9.23 -14.64
N PHE A 23 -3.80 -8.57 -13.83
CA PHE A 23 -2.38 -8.85 -13.75
C PHE A 23 -2.15 -9.73 -12.53
N GLU A 24 -1.92 -11.02 -12.73
CA GLU A 24 -1.49 -11.91 -11.65
C GLU A 24 0.03 -11.85 -11.54
N ILE A 25 0.53 -11.32 -10.42
CA ILE A 25 1.95 -11.16 -10.16
C ILE A 25 2.33 -12.17 -9.07
N ASN A 26 2.82 -13.34 -9.47
CA ASN A 26 3.30 -14.38 -8.55
C ASN A 26 4.81 -14.18 -8.27
N ILE A 27 5.15 -13.56 -7.14
CA ILE A 27 6.55 -13.39 -6.71
C ILE A 27 6.83 -14.13 -5.40
N ASN A 28 7.77 -15.08 -5.44
CA ASN A 28 8.36 -15.68 -4.25
C ASN A 28 9.42 -14.72 -3.66
N LEU A 29 8.94 -13.77 -2.88
CA LEU A 29 9.72 -12.75 -2.20
C LEU A 29 9.71 -12.96 -0.69
N THR A 30 10.76 -12.50 -0.01
CA THR A 30 10.70 -12.38 1.46
C THR A 30 9.55 -11.43 1.84
N MET A 31 8.92 -11.63 3.01
CA MET A 31 7.71 -10.90 3.40
C MET A 31 7.90 -9.37 3.38
N ASN A 32 9.07 -8.88 3.76
CA ASN A 32 9.38 -7.46 3.68
C ASN A 32 9.49 -6.97 2.23
N THR A 33 10.06 -7.77 1.33
CA THR A 33 10.15 -7.42 -0.09
C THR A 33 8.79 -7.41 -0.78
N LYS A 34 7.83 -8.25 -0.35
CA LYS A 34 6.44 -8.18 -0.82
C LYS A 34 5.77 -6.86 -0.40
N ALA A 35 5.93 -6.45 0.87
CA ALA A 35 5.43 -5.16 1.33
C ALA A 35 6.05 -4.00 0.55
N ASP A 36 7.37 -4.00 0.39
CA ASP A 36 8.09 -2.97 -0.37
C ASP A 36 7.57 -2.89 -1.82
N THR A 37 7.38 -4.04 -2.47
CA THR A 37 6.83 -4.12 -3.82
C THR A 37 5.42 -3.55 -3.89
N LEU A 38 4.55 -3.88 -2.94
CA LEU A 38 3.19 -3.36 -2.87
C LEU A 38 3.17 -1.82 -2.80
N PHE A 39 3.90 -1.25 -1.85
CA PHE A 39 3.93 0.20 -1.66
C PHE A 39 4.59 0.92 -2.84
N HIS A 40 5.61 0.31 -3.45
CA HIS A 40 6.22 0.83 -4.66
C HIS A 40 5.23 0.85 -5.84
N LEU A 41 4.46 -0.22 -6.06
CA LEU A 41 3.45 -0.29 -7.11
C LEU A 41 2.32 0.73 -6.89
N ILE A 42 1.85 0.88 -5.65
CA ILE A 42 0.86 1.91 -5.30
C ILE A 42 1.44 3.30 -5.58
N ALA A 43 2.68 3.57 -5.18
CA ALA A 43 3.31 4.86 -5.40
C ALA A 43 3.49 5.18 -6.88
N ALA A 44 3.99 4.22 -7.67
CA ALA A 44 4.20 4.37 -9.10
C ALA A 44 2.89 4.63 -9.85
N HIS A 45 1.82 3.87 -9.55
CA HIS A 45 0.50 4.04 -10.17
C HIS A 45 -0.12 5.41 -9.91
N ASN A 46 0.16 5.99 -8.74
CA ASN A 46 -0.45 7.26 -8.30
C ASN A 46 0.49 8.46 -8.45
N GLY A 47 1.65 8.30 -9.08
CA GLY A 47 2.63 9.37 -9.28
C GLY A 47 3.19 9.94 -7.96
N PHE A 48 3.27 9.12 -6.92
CA PHE A 48 3.77 9.54 -5.61
C PHE A 48 5.30 9.63 -5.59
N SER A 49 5.81 10.59 -4.82
CA SER A 49 7.25 10.73 -4.62
C SER A 49 7.81 9.57 -3.78
N PRO A 50 9.12 9.26 -3.87
CA PRO A 50 9.75 8.25 -3.02
C PRO A 50 9.56 8.50 -1.51
N SER A 51 9.50 9.77 -1.10
CA SER A 51 9.20 10.14 0.29
C SER A 51 7.76 9.81 0.70
N THR A 52 6.80 9.93 -0.22
CA THR A 52 5.40 9.59 0.03
C THR A 52 5.25 8.07 0.15
N GLU A 53 5.91 7.30 -0.71
CA GLU A 53 5.98 5.83 -0.64
C GLU A 53 6.48 5.36 0.72
N LYS A 54 7.66 5.84 1.15
CA LYS A 54 8.28 5.44 2.42
C LYS A 54 7.40 5.79 3.61
N VAL A 55 6.90 7.04 3.67
CA VAL A 55 6.04 7.46 4.78
C VAL A 55 4.73 6.65 4.80
N PHE A 56 4.16 6.33 3.63
CA PHE A 56 2.93 5.55 3.58
C PHE A 56 3.13 4.12 4.08
N LYS A 57 4.23 3.47 3.66
CA LYS A 57 4.61 2.14 4.17
C LYS A 57 4.76 2.14 5.69
N GLU A 58 5.52 3.09 6.23
CA GLU A 58 5.75 3.21 7.68
C GLU A 58 4.47 3.55 8.45
N LEU A 59 3.59 4.35 7.86
CA LEU A 59 2.29 4.67 8.45
C LEU A 59 1.39 3.42 8.56
N MET A 60 1.36 2.59 7.51
CA MET A 60 0.53 1.38 7.49
C MET A 60 0.98 0.31 8.49
N LYS A 61 2.20 0.40 9.05
CA LYS A 61 2.64 -0.48 10.16
C LYS A 61 1.87 -0.24 11.46
N PHE A 62 1.19 0.91 11.59
CA PHE A 62 0.36 1.25 12.74
C PHE A 62 -1.11 0.83 12.56
N LEU A 63 -1.43 0.10 11.48
CA LEU A 63 -2.76 -0.45 11.26
C LEU A 63 -3.04 -1.57 12.27
N ASP A 64 -3.99 -1.35 13.16
CA ASP A 64 -4.42 -2.31 14.16
C ASP A 64 -5.44 -3.32 13.61
N SER A 65 -5.85 -4.27 14.45
CA SER A 65 -6.82 -5.32 14.10
C SER A 65 -8.24 -4.80 13.83
N ASP A 66 -8.54 -3.56 14.21
CA ASP A 66 -9.84 -2.91 13.95
C ASP A 66 -9.82 -2.10 12.64
N GLY A 67 -8.69 -2.13 11.93
CA GLY A 67 -8.46 -1.40 10.70
C GLY A 67 -8.25 0.09 10.91
N MET A 68 -7.76 0.47 12.09
CA MET A 68 -7.48 1.85 12.46
C MET A 68 -5.98 2.10 12.55
N ILE A 69 -5.58 3.30 12.18
CA ILE A 69 -4.23 3.82 12.32
C ILE A 69 -4.28 4.94 13.34
N ASN A 70 -3.77 4.64 14.54
CA ASN A 70 -3.77 5.56 15.67
C ASN A 70 -2.36 6.13 15.89
N ILE A 71 -2.14 7.37 15.46
CA ILE A 71 -0.84 8.04 15.53
C ILE A 71 -0.86 9.31 16.37
N ASN A 72 0.11 9.41 17.30
CA ASN A 72 0.37 10.60 18.10
C ASN A 72 1.67 11.29 17.63
N PHE A 73 2.11 12.30 18.39
CA PHE A 73 3.36 13.02 18.12
C PHE A 73 4.59 12.09 18.07
N TYR A 74 4.70 11.14 19.00
CA TYR A 74 5.82 10.19 19.06
C TYR A 74 5.83 9.24 17.86
N HIS A 75 4.66 8.74 17.45
CA HIS A 75 4.53 7.90 16.25
C HIS A 75 4.99 8.65 14.99
N LYS A 76 4.62 9.93 14.85
CA LYS A 76 5.08 10.75 13.71
C LYS A 76 6.60 10.94 13.70
N LYS A 77 7.22 11.11 14.88
CA LYS A 77 8.68 11.21 14.98
C LYS A 77 9.35 9.90 14.57
N HIS A 78 8.81 8.76 15.02
CA HIS A 78 9.29 7.44 14.62
C HIS A 78 9.15 7.21 13.10
N ILE A 79 7.97 7.44 12.52
CA ILE A 79 7.73 7.35 11.07
C ILE A 79 8.72 8.24 10.30
N SER A 80 8.95 9.47 10.77
CA SER A 80 9.90 10.38 10.11
C SER A 80 11.33 9.86 10.12
N SER A 81 11.74 9.22 11.21
CA SER A 81 13.06 8.59 11.36
C SER A 81 13.21 7.39 10.41
N GLU A 82 12.25 6.45 10.45
CA GLU A 82 12.28 5.24 9.61
C GLU A 82 12.19 5.57 8.11
N ALA A 83 11.38 6.56 7.74
CA ALA A 83 11.26 7.00 6.36
C ALA A 83 12.43 7.89 5.89
N GLY A 84 13.29 8.35 6.80
CA GLY A 84 14.40 9.27 6.50
C GLY A 84 13.95 10.65 6.01
N VAL A 85 12.87 11.20 6.60
CA VAL A 85 12.28 12.50 6.22
C VAL A 85 12.11 13.40 7.43
N ALA A 86 11.88 14.70 7.19
CA ALA A 86 11.52 15.62 8.27
C ALA A 86 10.09 15.35 8.79
N THR A 87 9.84 15.57 10.09
CA THR A 87 8.53 15.30 10.71
C THR A 87 7.38 16.08 10.05
N HIS A 88 7.62 17.30 9.55
CA HIS A 88 6.60 18.07 8.83
C HIS A 88 6.19 17.40 7.50
N THR A 89 7.10 16.65 6.86
CA THR A 89 6.82 15.87 5.66
C THR A 89 5.78 14.78 5.93
N VAL A 90 5.78 14.18 7.12
CA VAL A 90 4.79 13.15 7.50
C VAL A 90 3.37 13.71 7.48
N ASN A 91 3.15 14.90 8.04
CA ASN A 91 1.83 15.55 8.00
C ASN A 91 1.40 15.86 6.56
N ASN A 92 2.33 16.34 5.72
CA ASN A 92 2.06 16.63 4.31
C ASN A 92 1.69 15.37 3.53
N VAL A 93 2.37 14.25 3.79
CA VAL A 93 2.05 12.95 3.17
C VAL A 93 0.67 12.46 3.63
N ILE A 94 0.36 12.49 4.93
CA ILE A 94 -0.98 12.11 5.43
C ILE A 94 -2.06 12.94 4.74
N LEU A 95 -1.85 14.25 4.59
CA LEU A 95 -2.79 15.12 3.87
C LEU A 95 -2.93 14.71 2.40
N LYS A 96 -1.84 14.37 1.72
CA LYS A 96 -1.87 13.88 0.33
C LYS A 96 -2.63 12.55 0.21
N LEU A 97 -2.36 11.59 1.09
CA LEU A 97 -3.05 10.30 1.12
C LEU A 97 -4.55 10.46 1.38
N LYS A 98 -4.94 11.41 2.24
CA LYS A 98 -6.36 11.76 2.43
C LYS A 98 -7.00 12.33 1.16
N LYS A 99 -6.30 13.24 0.47
CA LYS A 99 -6.79 13.82 -0.81
C LYS A 99 -6.89 12.79 -1.92
N ALA A 100 -5.97 11.83 -1.96
CA ALA A 100 -6.01 10.69 -2.88
C ALA A 100 -7.08 9.65 -2.51
N GLY A 101 -7.79 9.83 -1.39
CA GLY A 101 -8.82 8.91 -0.93
C GLY A 101 -8.26 7.60 -0.37
N PHE A 102 -6.98 7.54 0.00
CA PHE A 102 -6.34 6.34 0.56
C PHE A 102 -6.54 6.22 2.06
N LEU A 103 -6.75 7.36 2.73
CA LEU A 103 -7.01 7.45 4.16
C LEU A 103 -8.26 8.31 4.41
N LYS A 104 -9.11 7.85 5.32
CA LYS A 104 -10.20 8.63 5.88
C LYS A 104 -9.83 9.05 7.31
N SER A 105 -10.05 10.33 7.65
CA SER A 105 -9.99 10.76 9.06
C SER A 105 -11.21 10.23 9.79
N ILE A 106 -11.00 9.58 10.92
CA ILE A 106 -12.06 9.22 11.86
C ILE A 106 -12.08 10.22 13.02
N ASP A 107 -10.90 10.53 13.54
CA ASP A 107 -10.68 11.53 14.60
C ASP A 107 -9.27 12.13 14.48
N THR A 108 -8.89 12.98 15.43
CA THR A 108 -7.57 13.59 15.56
C THR A 108 -6.51 12.52 15.77
N GLY A 109 -5.67 12.29 14.75
CA GLY A 109 -4.64 11.26 14.79
C GLY A 109 -5.14 9.84 14.57
N CYS A 110 -6.44 9.67 14.28
CA CYS A 110 -7.05 8.38 13.96
C CYS A 110 -7.48 8.34 12.49
N PHE A 111 -6.97 7.37 11.74
CA PHE A 111 -7.22 7.21 10.31
C PHE A 111 -7.67 5.79 9.99
N LYS A 112 -8.48 5.64 8.94
CA LYS A 112 -8.85 4.34 8.38
C LYS A 112 -8.42 4.26 6.92
N PRO A 113 -7.71 3.21 6.48
CA PRO A 113 -7.45 2.98 5.07
C PRO A 113 -8.76 2.86 4.28
N SER A 114 -8.76 3.34 3.04
CA SER A 114 -9.95 3.25 2.20
C SER A 114 -10.14 1.86 1.63
N LYS A 115 -11.37 1.35 1.74
CA LYS A 115 -11.79 0.09 1.10
C LYS A 115 -11.72 0.13 -0.42
N SER A 116 -11.62 1.32 -1.01
CA SER A 116 -11.40 1.46 -2.46
C SER A 116 -10.01 0.99 -2.87
N LEU A 117 -9.01 1.12 -1.99
CA LEU A 117 -7.64 0.66 -2.24
C LEU A 117 -7.37 -0.69 -1.60
N PHE A 118 -7.74 -0.90 -0.33
CA PHE A 118 -7.53 -2.17 0.38
C PHE A 118 -8.86 -2.86 0.64
N VAL A 119 -9.14 -3.93 -0.11
CA VAL A 119 -10.45 -4.58 -0.11
C VAL A 119 -10.59 -5.56 1.05
N ASN A 120 -11.79 -5.65 1.62
CA ASN A 120 -12.20 -6.63 2.64
C ASN A 120 -11.35 -6.65 3.92
N ASP A 121 -10.77 -5.52 4.31
CA ASP A 121 -10.08 -5.35 5.60
C ASP A 121 -8.90 -6.35 5.79
N TYR A 122 -8.42 -6.98 4.70
CA TYR A 122 -7.39 -8.03 4.74
C TYR A 122 -6.09 -7.57 5.40
N PHE A 123 -5.78 -6.28 5.28
CA PHE A 123 -4.53 -5.71 5.79
C PHE A 123 -4.57 -5.38 7.29
N ASP A 124 -5.74 -5.47 7.92
CA ASP A 124 -5.95 -5.09 9.30
C ASP A 124 -5.11 -5.99 10.22
N GLY A 125 -4.26 -5.38 11.03
CA GLY A 125 -3.35 -6.07 11.95
C GLY A 125 -2.28 -6.96 11.29
N LEU A 126 -2.04 -6.88 9.97
CA LEU A 126 -1.02 -7.70 9.31
C LEU A 126 0.42 -7.34 9.69
N TYR A 127 0.68 -6.10 10.13
CA TYR A 127 1.99 -5.75 10.65
C TYR A 127 2.09 -6.14 12.14
N ALA A 128 2.99 -7.07 12.44
CA ALA A 128 3.21 -7.54 13.80
C ALA A 128 4.61 -7.19 14.27
N ARG A 129 4.73 -6.07 15.01
CA ARG A 129 5.92 -5.52 15.72
C ARG A 129 7.23 -5.49 14.93
N THR A 130 7.70 -6.65 14.51
CA THR A 130 8.95 -6.94 13.81
C THR A 130 8.80 -7.14 12.29
N GLY A 131 7.58 -7.27 11.75
CA GLY A 131 7.40 -7.46 10.31
C GLY A 131 5.97 -7.70 9.85
N TRP A 132 5.77 -7.69 8.53
CA TRP A 132 4.49 -8.01 7.89
C TRP A 132 4.24 -9.52 7.89
N LYS A 133 3.07 -9.95 8.32
CA LYS A 133 2.66 -11.36 8.34
C LYS A 133 1.97 -11.75 7.03
N ASN A 134 2.41 -12.85 6.43
CA ASN A 134 1.71 -13.58 5.35
C ASN A 134 1.06 -12.69 4.28
N LEU A 135 1.78 -11.68 3.79
CA LEU A 135 1.30 -10.79 2.71
C LEU A 135 1.14 -11.58 1.42
N ASN A 136 -0.11 -11.92 1.09
CA ASN A 136 -0.51 -12.46 -0.19
C ASN A 136 -1.61 -11.55 -0.74
N TYR A 137 -1.38 -10.95 -1.91
CA TYR A 137 -2.31 -10.00 -2.47
C TYR A 137 -2.35 -10.08 -4.00
N GLU A 138 -3.51 -9.76 -4.55
CA GLU A 138 -3.73 -9.47 -5.96
C GLU A 138 -3.88 -7.96 -6.16
N ILE A 139 -3.40 -7.46 -7.29
CA ILE A 139 -3.63 -6.08 -7.71
C ILE A 139 -4.59 -6.10 -8.91
N LYS A 140 -5.73 -5.44 -8.76
CA LYS A 140 -6.71 -5.25 -9.83
C LYS A 140 -6.76 -3.79 -10.21
N ILE A 141 -6.64 -3.51 -11.51
CA ILE A 141 -6.76 -2.16 -12.05
C ILE A 141 -8.01 -2.13 -12.92
N ASN A 142 -8.98 -1.31 -12.53
CA ASN A 142 -10.19 -1.12 -13.32
C ASN A 142 -9.84 -0.35 -14.60
N SER A 143 -10.01 -0.97 -15.76
CA SER A 143 -9.64 -0.39 -17.06
C SER A 143 -10.40 0.89 -17.42
N ASN A 144 -11.62 1.07 -16.91
CA ASN A 144 -12.48 2.20 -17.24
C ASN A 144 -12.21 3.42 -16.35
N THR A 145 -11.83 3.19 -15.09
CA THR A 145 -11.63 4.25 -14.10
C THR A 145 -10.17 4.47 -13.72
N GLY A 146 -9.27 3.56 -14.11
CA GLY A 146 -7.87 3.55 -13.71
C GLY A 146 -7.65 3.26 -12.22
N LEU A 147 -8.71 2.92 -11.47
CA LEU A 147 -8.62 2.69 -10.03
C LEU A 147 -7.90 1.37 -9.74
N MET A 148 -6.86 1.45 -8.92
CA MET A 148 -6.13 0.31 -8.38
C MET A 148 -6.78 -0.18 -7.09
N GLN A 149 -6.97 -1.49 -6.98
CA GLN A 149 -7.42 -2.20 -5.80
C GLN A 149 -6.41 -3.28 -5.43
N VAL A 150 -6.19 -3.44 -4.15
CA VAL A 150 -5.34 -4.46 -3.54
C VAL A 150 -6.25 -5.38 -2.74
N ILE A 151 -6.25 -6.66 -3.09
CA ILE A 151 -7.15 -7.67 -2.54
C ILE A 151 -6.30 -8.74 -1.88
N GLY A 152 -6.64 -9.13 -0.66
CA GLY A 152 -6.00 -10.27 0.00
C GLY A 152 -6.25 -11.57 -0.75
N ALA A 153 -5.19 -12.33 -1.01
CA ALA A 153 -5.28 -13.70 -1.52
C ALA A 153 -5.09 -14.68 -0.36
N VAL A 154 -6.03 -15.62 -0.22
CA VAL A 154 -6.04 -16.67 0.82
C VAL A 154 -5.24 -17.87 0.35
#